data_AF-A0A1V5RQL2-F1
#
_entry.id   AF-A0A1V5RQL2-F1
#
_cell.length_a   1.000
_cell.length_b   1.000
_cell.length_c   1.000
_cell.angle_alpha   90.00
_cell.angle_beta   90.00
_cell.angle_gamma   90.00
#
_symmetry.space_group_name_H-M   'P 1'
#
loop_
_entity.id
_entity.type
_entity.pdbx_description
1 polymer ?
#
loop_
_entity_poly.entity_id
_entity_poly.type
_entity_poly.pdbx_seq_one_letter_code
_entity_poly.pdbx_strand_id
1 'polypeptide(L)'
;MTTLALIIAIVAVLAAGLALRRASGLQERMDRTASSILELRGALAETNKHLDERLSEVRLNLRRQAGEVIFTPGMTIAEAMGVHPKVREVLASFHLGGCSHCAVSDVDTLEGACRSYGVDQSALLVALNDLISGDSGGSIGPAAGVRAPISIDF
;
A
#
# COMPACT_ATOMS: atom_id res chain seq x y z
N MET A 1 -32.96 -1.19 -79.23
CA MET A 1 -33.40 -1.90 -78.02
C MET A 1 -32.29 -2.81 -77.47
N THR A 2 -31.75 -3.74 -78.26
CA THR A 2 -30.68 -4.68 -77.84
C THR A 2 -29.33 -4.01 -77.55
N THR A 3 -28.96 -2.98 -78.30
CA THR A 3 -27.70 -2.23 -78.10
C THR A 3 -27.67 -1.48 -76.77
N LEU A 4 -28.78 -0.86 -76.38
CA LEU A 4 -28.90 -0.18 -75.08
C LEU A 4 -28.79 -1.18 -73.91
N ALA A 5 -29.40 -2.36 -74.03
CA ALA A 5 -29.30 -3.41 -73.02
C ALA A 5 -27.85 -3.90 -72.83
N LEU A 6 -27.08 -4.04 -73.92
CA LEU A 6 -25.67 -4.41 -73.87
C LEU A 6 -24.80 -3.34 -73.20
N ILE A 7 -25.04 -2.06 -73.51
CA ILE A 7 -24.30 -0.95 -72.88
C ILE A 7 -24.54 -0.92 -71.38
N ILE A 8 -25.80 -1.07 -70.94
CA ILE A 8 -26.15 -1.09 -69.51
C ILE A 8 -25.49 -2.29 -68.79
N ALA A 9 -25.48 -3.47 -69.42
CA ALA A 9 -24.84 -4.65 -68.85
C ALA A 9 -23.32 -4.45 -68.68
N ILE A 10 -22.64 -3.86 -69.68
CA ILE A 10 -21.20 -3.59 -69.62
C ILE A 10 -20.89 -2.58 -68.50
N VAL A 11 -21.69 -1.52 -68.38
CA VAL A 11 -21.52 -0.51 -67.32
C VAL A 11 -21.75 -1.11 -65.93
N ALA A 12 -22.76 -1.98 -65.77
CA ALA A 12 -23.01 -2.66 -64.50
C ALA A 12 -21.86 -3.57 -64.08
N VAL A 13 -21.29 -4.33 -65.02
CA VAL A 13 -20.11 -5.19 -64.77
C VAL A 13 -18.87 -4.36 -64.43
N LEU A 14 -18.64 -3.26 -65.14
CA LEU A 14 -17.55 -2.33 -64.83
C LEU A 14 -17.70 -1.69 -63.45
N ALA A 15 -18.90 -1.25 -63.10
CA ALA A 15 -19.19 -0.66 -61.79
C ALA A 15 -19.01 -1.68 -60.66
N ALA A 16 -19.49 -2.92 -60.84
CA ALA A 16 -19.28 -4.02 -59.90
C ALA A 16 -17.80 -4.35 -59.73
N GLY A 17 -17.04 -4.41 -60.83
CA GLY A 17 -15.59 -4.63 -60.79
C GLY A 17 -14.83 -3.51 -60.07
N LEU A 18 -15.22 -2.26 -60.29
CA LEU A 18 -14.61 -1.11 -59.61
C LEU A 18 -14.94 -1.09 -58.10
N ALA A 19 -16.17 -1.46 -57.74
CA ALA A 19 -16.61 -1.58 -56.35
C ALA A 19 -15.83 -2.67 -55.61
N LEU A 20 -15.60 -3.82 -56.24
CA LEU A 20 -14.80 -4.91 -55.69
C LEU A 20 -13.32 -4.49 -55.51
N ARG A 21 -12.74 -3.77 -56.47
CA ARG A 21 -11.39 -3.22 -56.36
C ARG A 21 -11.24 -2.16 -55.26
N ARG A 22 -12.31 -1.40 -54.96
CA ARG A 22 -12.32 -0.46 -53.83
C ARG A 22 -12.53 -1.17 -52.49
N ALA A 23 -13.37 -2.20 -52.46
CA ALA A 23 -13.64 -2.99 -51.26
C ALA A 23 -12.37 -3.73 -50.76
N SER A 24 -11.57 -4.26 -51.68
CA SER A 24 -10.31 -4.92 -51.32
C SER A 24 -9.31 -3.99 -50.61
N GLY A 25 -9.31 -2.68 -50.92
CA GLY A 25 -8.46 -1.69 -50.24
C GLY A 25 -8.93 -1.31 -48.82
N LEU A 26 -10.20 -1.54 -48.48
CA LEU A 26 -10.74 -1.32 -47.13
C LEU A 26 -10.41 -2.48 -46.19
N GLN A 27 -10.36 -3.70 -46.72
CA GLN A 27 -10.05 -4.91 -45.96
C GLN A 27 -8.64 -4.85 -45.35
N GLU A 28 -7.67 -4.33 -46.11
CA GLU A 28 -6.29 -4.18 -45.64
C GLU A 28 -6.14 -3.22 -44.45
N ARG A 29 -7.05 -2.25 -44.29
CA ARG A 29 -7.08 -1.34 -43.13
C ARG A 29 -7.66 -2.02 -41.89
N MET A 30 -8.62 -2.92 -42.08
CA MET A 30 -9.21 -3.71 -40.99
C MET A 30 -8.17 -4.67 -40.41
N ASP A 31 -7.40 -5.34 -41.25
CA ASP A 31 -6.35 -6.26 -40.80
C ASP A 31 -5.23 -5.55 -40.02
N ARG A 32 -4.85 -4.32 -40.44
CA ARG A 32 -3.93 -3.47 -39.65
C ARG A 32 -4.50 -3.02 -38.32
N THR A 33 -5.82 -2.85 -38.22
CA THR A 33 -6.46 -2.44 -36.96
C THR A 33 -6.66 -3.62 -36.02
N ALA A 34 -6.94 -4.81 -36.56
CA ALA A 34 -7.07 -6.03 -35.78
C ALA A 34 -5.72 -6.42 -35.14
N SER A 35 -4.63 -6.32 -35.91
CA SER A 35 -3.28 -6.59 -35.41
C SER A 35 -2.84 -5.61 -34.31
N SER A 36 -3.13 -4.31 -34.45
CA SER A 36 -2.79 -3.32 -33.42
C SER A 36 -3.55 -3.52 -32.10
N ILE A 37 -4.81 -3.97 -32.16
CA ILE A 37 -5.59 -4.31 -30.96
C ILE A 37 -5.00 -5.51 -30.22
N LEU A 38 -4.56 -6.54 -30.96
CA LEU A 38 -3.90 -7.72 -30.37
C LEU A 38 -2.58 -7.34 -29.71
N GLU A 39 -1.78 -6.50 -30.36
CA GLU A 39 -0.50 -6.00 -29.83
C GLU A 39 -0.69 -5.16 -28.55
N LEU A 40 -1.68 -4.26 -28.54
CA LEU A 40 -2.03 -3.46 -27.36
C LEU A 40 -2.50 -4.32 -26.18
N ARG A 41 -3.29 -5.36 -26.45
CA ARG A 41 -3.72 -6.32 -25.40
C ARG A 41 -2.52 -7.06 -24.81
N GLY A 42 -1.55 -7.43 -25.65
CA GLY A 42 -0.30 -8.02 -25.20
C GLY A 42 0.50 -7.07 -24.29
N ALA A 43 0.65 -5.82 -24.69
CA ALA A 43 1.34 -4.81 -23.89
C ALA A 43 0.65 -4.55 -22.54
N LEU A 44 -0.69 -4.47 -22.52
CA LEU A 44 -1.48 -4.30 -21.29
C LEU A 44 -1.31 -5.49 -20.34
N ALA A 45 -1.34 -6.72 -20.87
CA ALA A 45 -1.13 -7.92 -20.07
C ALA A 45 0.25 -7.92 -19.39
N GLU A 46 1.29 -7.50 -20.12
CA GLU A 46 2.64 -7.39 -19.57
C GLU A 46 2.74 -6.30 -18.50
N THR A 47 2.14 -5.12 -18.72
CA THR A 47 2.12 -4.04 -17.72
C THR A 47 1.39 -4.46 -16.43
N ASN A 48 0.27 -5.18 -16.55
CA ASN A 48 -0.48 -5.68 -15.40
C ASN A 48 0.34 -6.69 -14.60
N LYS A 49 1.07 -7.58 -15.28
CA LYS A 49 1.95 -8.55 -14.63
C LYS A 49 3.05 -7.86 -13.81
N HIS A 50 3.68 -6.81 -14.37
CA HIS A 50 4.69 -6.05 -13.65
C HIS A 50 4.09 -5.28 -12.46
N LEU A 51 2.87 -4.73 -12.59
CA LEU A 51 2.16 -4.11 -11.47
C LEU A 51 1.91 -5.11 -10.33
N ASP A 52 1.46 -6.32 -10.65
CA ASP A 52 1.20 -7.37 -9.66
C ASP A 52 2.49 -7.81 -8.94
N GLU A 53 3.60 -7.92 -9.66
CA GLU A 53 4.90 -8.24 -9.08
C GLU A 53 5.36 -7.14 -8.11
N ARG A 54 5.23 -5.86 -8.52
CA ARG A 54 5.55 -4.71 -7.67
C ARG A 54 4.65 -4.62 -6.43
N LEU A 55 3.35 -4.87 -6.57
CA LEU A 55 2.43 -4.91 -5.43
C LEU A 55 2.77 -6.03 -4.46
N SER A 56 3.15 -7.20 -4.98
CA SER A 56 3.56 -8.35 -4.18
C SER A 56 4.84 -8.05 -3.40
N GLU A 57 5.82 -7.42 -4.05
CA GLU A 57 7.07 -6.96 -3.44
C GLU A 57 6.80 -5.93 -2.33
N VAL A 58 6.01 -4.89 -2.60
CA VAL A 58 5.64 -3.86 -1.62
C VAL A 58 4.90 -4.48 -0.44
N ARG A 59 3.98 -5.43 -0.69
CA ARG A 59 3.25 -6.13 0.39
C ARG A 59 4.18 -6.99 1.24
N LEU A 60 5.16 -7.64 0.65
CA LEU A 60 6.17 -8.41 1.37
C LEU A 60 7.07 -7.49 2.19
N ASN A 61 7.50 -6.35 1.64
CA ASN A 61 8.28 -5.36 2.36
C ASN A 61 7.48 -4.74 3.50
N LEU A 62 6.20 -4.42 3.28
CA LEU A 62 5.29 -4.02 4.34
C LEU A 62 5.14 -5.12 5.38
N ARG A 63 5.02 -6.40 5.03
CA ARG A 63 4.98 -7.47 6.05
C ARG A 63 6.28 -7.59 6.83
N ARG A 64 7.43 -7.43 6.17
CA ARG A 64 8.75 -7.47 6.81
C ARG A 64 9.00 -6.26 7.71
N GLN A 65 8.56 -5.07 7.29
CA GLN A 65 8.70 -3.83 8.04
C GLN A 65 7.65 -3.67 9.11
N ALA A 66 6.40 -4.06 8.80
CA ALA A 66 5.27 -3.78 9.66
C ALA A 66 5.15 -4.80 10.78
N GLY A 67 5.72 -6.01 10.66
CA GLY A 67 5.67 -7.03 11.72
C GLY A 67 4.33 -7.02 12.44
N GLU A 68 3.22 -6.89 11.70
CA GLU A 68 1.89 -6.48 12.16
C GLU A 68 1.88 -5.31 13.18
N VAL A 69 1.47 -4.10 12.76
CA VAL A 69 1.17 -2.98 13.68
C VAL A 69 -0.06 -3.36 14.51
N ILE A 70 0.13 -4.14 15.58
CA ILE A 70 -0.95 -4.63 16.44
C ILE A 70 -1.37 -3.52 17.42
N PHE A 71 -0.43 -2.65 17.82
CA PHE A 71 -0.71 -1.64 18.84
C PHE A 71 -1.36 -0.41 18.23
N THR A 72 -2.59 -0.13 18.65
CA THR A 72 -3.38 1.03 18.21
C THR A 72 -3.63 1.98 19.39
N PRO A 73 -3.75 3.30 19.16
CA PRO A 73 -3.91 4.29 20.23
C PRO A 73 -5.18 4.11 21.06
N GLY A 74 -6.23 3.55 20.46
CA GLY A 74 -7.51 3.30 21.12
C GLY A 74 -7.53 2.04 21.98
N MET A 75 -6.51 1.18 21.91
CA MET A 75 -6.46 -0.02 22.76
C MET A 75 -6.17 0.36 24.20
N THR A 76 -6.72 -0.42 25.12
CA THR A 76 -6.44 -0.31 26.55
C THR A 76 -5.06 -0.85 26.89
N ILE A 77 -4.50 -0.38 28.01
CA ILE A 77 -3.22 -0.89 28.52
C ILE A 77 -3.33 -2.39 28.84
N ALA A 78 -4.48 -2.85 29.36
CA ALA A 78 -4.74 -4.29 29.57
C ALA A 78 -4.70 -5.09 28.27
N GLU A 79 -5.34 -4.60 27.21
CA GLU A 79 -5.30 -5.25 25.89
C GLU A 79 -3.87 -5.28 25.33
N ALA A 80 -3.11 -4.20 25.49
CA ALA A 80 -1.72 -4.14 25.02
C ALA A 80 -0.83 -5.15 25.76
N MET A 81 -0.98 -5.27 27.08
CA MET A 81 -0.29 -6.30 27.87
C MET A 81 -0.69 -7.73 27.49
N GLY A 82 -1.90 -7.94 26.98
CA GLY A 82 -2.37 -9.23 26.46
C GLY A 82 -1.73 -9.62 25.13
N VAL A 83 -1.29 -8.64 24.32
CA VAL A 83 -0.62 -8.89 23.02
C VAL A 83 0.82 -9.35 23.21
N HIS A 84 1.59 -8.68 24.06
CA HIS A 84 3.01 -9.01 24.22
C HIS A 84 3.54 -8.73 25.64
N PRO A 85 4.26 -9.68 26.30
CA PRO A 85 4.68 -9.54 27.70
C PRO A 85 5.69 -8.40 27.94
N LYS A 86 6.52 -8.04 26.94
CA LYS A 86 7.48 -6.92 27.05
C LYS A 86 6.83 -5.52 26.97
N VAL A 87 5.52 -5.43 26.72
CA VAL A 87 4.81 -4.13 26.70
C VAL A 87 4.95 -3.41 28.03
N ARG A 88 4.97 -4.14 29.15
CA ARG A 88 5.20 -3.57 30.48
C ARG A 88 6.55 -2.86 30.60
N GLU A 89 7.60 -3.41 29.99
CA GLU A 89 8.94 -2.82 30.03
C GLU A 89 9.00 -1.53 29.23
N VAL A 90 8.35 -1.50 28.05
CA VAL A 90 8.23 -0.28 27.24
C VAL A 90 7.42 0.77 28.00
N LEU A 91 6.24 0.44 28.53
CA LEU A 91 5.44 1.38 29.31
C LEU A 91 6.23 1.95 30.51
N ALA A 92 6.97 1.10 31.23
CA ALA A 92 7.85 1.53 32.32
C ALA A 92 8.95 2.51 31.86
N SER A 93 9.52 2.31 30.66
CA SER A 93 10.51 3.24 30.08
C SER A 93 9.94 4.63 29.75
N PHE A 94 8.63 4.70 29.50
CA PHE A 94 7.88 5.95 29.33
C PHE A 94 7.25 6.45 30.64
N HIS A 95 7.63 5.87 31.79
CA HIS A 95 7.08 6.17 33.12
C HIS A 95 5.56 5.92 33.26
N LEU A 96 4.98 5.11 32.37
CA LEU A 96 3.61 4.65 32.43
C LEU A 96 3.60 3.29 33.15
N GLY A 97 3.23 3.25 34.43
CA GLY A 97 3.03 1.98 35.16
C GLY A 97 4.28 1.33 35.80
N GLY A 98 5.37 2.08 36.02
CA GLY A 98 6.59 1.57 36.68
C GLY A 98 6.74 1.87 38.17
N CYS A 99 5.94 2.79 38.72
CA CYS A 99 6.05 3.23 40.11
C CYS A 99 4.84 2.74 40.91
N SER A 100 5.08 2.23 42.12
CA SER A 100 4.08 1.75 43.09
C SER A 100 2.99 2.78 43.47
N HIS A 101 3.07 4.01 42.96
CA HIS A 101 2.13 5.11 43.20
C HIS A 101 1.52 5.71 41.92
N CYS A 102 2.01 5.34 40.74
CA CYS A 102 1.44 5.75 39.45
C CYS A 102 0.52 4.63 38.97
N ALA A 103 -0.63 4.50 39.62
CA ALA A 103 -1.69 3.61 39.18
C ALA A 103 -2.30 4.18 37.89
N VAL A 104 -1.63 3.97 36.76
CA VAL A 104 -2.30 4.04 35.46
C VAL A 104 -3.37 2.97 35.49
N SER A 105 -4.62 3.36 35.25
CA SER A 105 -5.72 2.41 35.32
C SER A 105 -5.59 1.43 34.16
N ASP A 106 -5.69 0.13 34.41
CA ASP A 106 -5.61 -0.90 33.35
C ASP A 106 -6.71 -0.72 32.27
N VAL A 107 -7.75 0.04 32.58
CA VAL A 107 -8.85 0.41 31.69
C VAL A 107 -8.59 1.67 30.85
N ASP A 108 -7.53 2.43 31.13
CA ASP A 108 -7.19 3.61 30.35
C ASP A 108 -6.63 3.19 28.97
N THR A 109 -7.02 3.92 27.93
CA THR A 109 -6.46 3.74 26.59
C THR A 109 -5.02 4.23 26.55
N LEU A 110 -4.20 3.67 25.66
CA LEU A 110 -2.83 4.14 25.45
C LEU A 110 -2.79 5.66 25.17
N GLU A 111 -3.75 6.15 24.37
CA GLU A 111 -3.93 7.59 24.13
C GLU A 111 -4.27 8.37 25.41
N GLY A 112 -5.24 7.89 26.21
CA GLY A 112 -5.69 8.57 27.42
C GLY A 112 -4.57 8.67 28.46
N ALA A 113 -3.80 7.60 28.61
CA ALA A 113 -2.63 7.59 29.47
C ALA A 113 -1.54 8.54 28.96
N CYS A 114 -1.20 8.52 27.66
CA CYS A 114 -0.22 9.46 27.10
C CYS A 114 -0.61 10.92 27.34
N ARG A 115 -1.89 11.24 27.14
CA ARG A 115 -2.43 12.60 27.35
C ARG A 115 -2.37 13.03 28.82
N SER A 116 -2.66 12.11 29.73
CA SER A 116 -2.70 12.39 31.18
C SER A 116 -1.31 12.58 31.77
N TYR A 117 -0.32 11.84 31.27
CA TYR A 117 1.06 11.86 31.76
C TYR A 117 2.00 12.72 30.90
N GLY A 118 1.52 13.35 29.83
CA GLY A 118 2.32 14.22 28.95
C GLY A 118 3.36 13.44 28.13
N VAL A 119 3.09 12.17 27.82
CA VAL A 119 3.97 11.30 27.03
C VAL A 119 3.67 11.46 25.54
N ASP A 120 4.71 11.42 24.71
CA ASP A 120 4.57 11.41 23.25
C ASP A 120 3.95 10.09 22.79
N GLN A 121 2.66 10.15 22.45
CA GLN A 121 1.87 9.03 21.94
C GLN A 121 2.51 8.38 20.70
N SER A 122 3.11 9.19 19.82
CA SER A 122 3.71 8.68 18.58
C SER A 122 4.97 7.87 18.87
N ALA A 123 5.83 8.36 19.77
CA ALA A 123 7.03 7.66 20.22
C ALA A 123 6.71 6.36 20.97
N LEU A 124 5.66 6.36 21.81
CA LEU A 124 5.22 5.15 22.51
C LEU A 124 4.74 4.08 21.53
N LEU A 125 3.87 4.44 20.57
CA LEU A 125 3.35 3.49 19.58
C LEU A 125 4.47 2.94 18.69
N VAL A 126 5.46 3.75 18.31
CA VAL A 126 6.62 3.28 17.57
C VAL A 126 7.40 2.24 18.39
N ALA A 127 7.72 2.53 19.65
CA ALA A 127 8.42 1.59 20.52
C ALA A 127 7.65 0.28 20.76
N LEU A 128 6.32 0.35 20.88
CA LEU A 128 5.48 -0.84 21.04
C LEU A 128 5.43 -1.69 19.76
N ASN A 129 5.32 -1.08 18.59
CA ASN A 129 5.31 -1.82 17.33
C ASN A 129 6.71 -2.35 16.94
N ASP A 130 7.77 -1.70 17.41
CA ASP A 130 9.15 -2.20 17.27
C ASP A 130 9.37 -3.51 18.06
N LEU A 131 8.70 -3.69 19.21
CA LEU A 131 8.74 -4.96 19.96
C LEU A 131 8.31 -6.17 19.11
N ILE A 132 7.35 -6.00 18.21
CA ILE A 132 6.82 -7.09 17.36
C ILE A 132 7.73 -7.29 16.14
N SER A 133 8.28 -6.19 15.62
CA SER A 133 9.21 -6.23 14.49
C SER A 133 10.59 -6.79 14.87
N GLY A 134 10.97 -6.69 16.16
CA GLY A 134 12.32 -6.89 16.68
C GLY A 134 12.52 -8.07 17.63
N ASP A 135 11.65 -9.07 17.72
CA ASP A 135 11.90 -10.26 18.59
C ASP A 135 13.09 -11.13 18.14
N SER A 136 13.85 -10.69 17.12
CA SER A 136 15.27 -11.02 16.96
C SER A 136 16.13 -10.14 17.88
N GLY A 137 16.04 -10.39 19.18
CA GLY A 137 16.91 -9.96 20.30
C GLY A 137 17.86 -8.76 20.13
N GLY A 138 17.62 -7.70 20.92
CA GLY A 138 18.71 -6.86 21.42
C GLY A 138 18.37 -5.41 21.79
N SER A 139 18.41 -5.11 23.09
CA SER A 139 18.71 -3.79 23.67
C SER A 139 17.69 -2.65 23.48
N ILE A 140 16.69 -2.60 24.37
CA ILE A 140 16.10 -1.31 24.79
C ILE A 140 17.14 -0.63 25.69
N GLY A 141 18.03 0.15 25.08
CA GLY A 141 18.93 1.06 25.78
C GLY A 141 18.20 2.36 26.10
N PRO A 142 18.36 2.93 27.31
CA PRO A 142 17.61 4.10 27.75
C PRO A 142 17.98 5.33 26.90
N ALA A 143 16.96 6.00 26.37
CA ALA A 143 17.10 7.32 25.77
C ALA A 143 17.77 8.25 26.78
N ALA A 144 18.89 8.83 26.34
CA ALA A 144 19.80 9.66 27.10
C ALA A 144 19.09 10.74 27.93
N GLY A 145 19.58 10.90 29.16
CA GLY A 145 19.09 11.84 30.15
C GLY A 145 19.08 13.29 29.66
N VAL A 146 17.94 13.93 29.86
CA VAL A 146 17.82 15.38 29.95
C VAL A 146 18.61 15.83 31.18
N ARG A 147 19.78 16.43 30.96
CA ARG A 147 20.54 17.14 31.98
C ARG A 147 19.73 18.36 32.43
N ALA A 148 19.17 18.31 33.64
CA ALA A 148 18.76 19.52 34.34
C ALA A 148 20.02 20.33 34.74
N PRO A 149 20.07 21.64 34.48
CA PRO A 149 21.17 22.47 34.97
C PRO A 149 21.02 22.65 36.49
N ILE A 150 22.01 22.16 37.24
CA ILE A 150 22.19 22.48 38.66
C ILE A 150 22.69 23.93 38.72
N SER A 151 21.85 24.83 39.22
CA SER A 151 22.26 26.15 39.71
C SER A 151 23.06 25.98 41.00
N ILE A 152 24.33 26.34 40.97
CA ILE A 152 25.17 26.52 42.18
C ILE A 152 25.22 28.02 42.45
N ASP A 153 24.56 28.44 43.52
CA ASP A 153 24.74 29.76 44.14
C ASP A 153 26.15 29.87 44.73
N PHE A 154 26.80 31.02 44.48
CA PHE A 154 28.09 31.41 45.05
C PHE A 154 27.90 32.68 45.87
#